data_AF-A0A3D8YVC3-F1
#
_entry.id   AF-A0A3D8YVC3-F1
#
_cell.length_a   1.000
_cell.length_b   1.000
_cell.length_c   1.000
_cell.angle_alpha   90.00
_cell.angle_beta   90.00
_cell.angle_gamma   90.00
#
_symmetry.space_group_name_H-M   'P 1'
#
loop_
_entity.id
_entity.type
_entity.pdbx_description
1 polymer ?
#
loop_
_entity_poly.entity_id
_entity_poly.type
_entity_poly.pdbx_seq_one_letter_code
_entity_poly.pdbx_strand_id
1 'polypeptide(L)'
;MKKRFKLIYELFMFSLAILSVSFIWIQNESLQYIDKIVWFIFFVDVSIRFFKSNNKLEFIKKNPFDIIAIIPFDSVFQLARLARLIRVVRAFTIVKRYAKPALAILEINGLQRILTFTVILIFAAAIPIRFIEPSITTYEDALWWSVVTATTVGYGDISVETGLGRIIAIVLMVFGIGLLGMITGSIATYFIKETESDDPTTAYLKGQLDRLDELSKSELDAFIAILKSKKEHAEVVEELDE
;
A
#
# COMPACT_ATOMS: atom_id res chain seq x y z
N MET A 1 7.98 18.87 -0.72
CA MET A 1 8.48 17.46 -0.74
C MET A 1 8.04 16.81 -2.05
N LYS A 2 8.97 16.28 -2.85
CA LYS A 2 8.62 15.51 -4.06
C LYS A 2 7.66 14.37 -3.69
N LYS A 3 6.51 14.26 -4.37
CA LYS A 3 5.40 13.33 -4.03
C LYS A 3 5.85 11.89 -3.75
N ARG A 4 6.87 11.39 -4.47
CA ARG A 4 7.50 10.07 -4.25
C ARG A 4 8.03 9.87 -2.82
N PHE A 5 8.64 10.89 -2.21
CA PHE A 5 9.13 10.81 -0.82
C PHE A 5 7.98 10.74 0.18
N LYS A 6 6.88 11.45 -0.10
CA LYS A 6 5.68 11.38 0.73
C LYS A 6 5.11 9.97 0.71
N LEU A 7 5.07 9.31 -0.44
CA LEU A 7 4.54 7.96 -0.53
C LEU A 7 5.40 6.91 0.20
N ILE A 8 6.71 6.95 -0.01
CA ILE A 8 7.66 6.05 0.68
C ILE A 8 7.51 6.22 2.19
N TYR A 9 7.40 7.46 2.65
CA TYR A 9 7.13 7.76 4.05
C TYR A 9 5.79 7.17 4.52
N GLU A 10 4.72 7.33 3.74
CA GLU A 10 3.39 6.81 4.08
C GLU A 10 3.38 5.26 4.19
N LEU A 11 3.99 4.56 3.24
CA LEU A 11 4.13 3.10 3.25
C LEU A 11 5.01 2.62 4.40
N PHE A 12 6.11 3.32 4.69
CA PHE A 12 6.97 3.01 5.82
C PHE A 12 6.21 3.13 7.14
N MET A 13 5.48 4.23 7.35
CA MET A 13 4.68 4.44 8.55
C MET A 13 3.56 3.41 8.70
N PHE A 14 2.94 3.00 7.59
CA PHE A 14 1.96 1.91 7.56
C PHE A 14 2.56 0.57 8.00
N SER A 15 3.74 0.22 7.48
CA SER A 15 4.43 -1.02 7.83
C SER A 15 4.81 -1.08 9.31
N LEU A 16 5.30 0.03 9.88
CA LEU A 16 5.59 0.16 11.31
C LEU A 16 4.34 -0.02 12.18
N ALA A 17 3.18 0.44 11.71
CA ALA A 17 1.91 0.28 12.43
C ALA A 17 1.51 -1.19 12.53
N ILE A 18 1.58 -1.92 11.41
CA ILE A 18 1.26 -3.35 11.36
C ILE A 18 2.21 -4.14 12.25
N LEU A 19 3.49 -3.82 12.19
CA LEU A 19 4.53 -4.46 12.98
C LEU A 19 4.31 -4.23 14.48
N SER A 20 3.94 -3.01 14.89
CA SER A 20 3.58 -2.71 16.29
C SER A 20 2.35 -3.49 16.78
N VAL A 21 1.34 -3.71 15.94
CA VAL A 21 0.17 -4.54 16.31
C VAL A 21 0.54 -6.00 16.43
N SER A 22 1.35 -6.50 15.51
CA SER A 22 1.73 -7.91 15.45
C SER A 22 2.45 -8.37 16.72
N PHE A 23 3.19 -7.46 17.37
CA PHE A 23 3.93 -7.76 18.59
C PHE A 23 3.13 -7.61 19.89
N ILE A 24 1.85 -7.19 19.85
CA ILE A 24 1.02 -7.00 21.05
C ILE A 24 0.90 -8.28 21.89
N TRP A 25 0.92 -9.44 21.24
CA TRP A 25 0.64 -10.74 21.88
C TRP A 25 1.89 -11.46 22.38
N ILE A 26 3.09 -10.97 22.02
CA ILE A 26 4.35 -11.64 22.31
C ILE A 26 5.01 -10.98 23.53
N GLN A 27 5.06 -11.69 24.66
CA GLN A 27 5.76 -11.22 25.86
C GLN A 27 7.25 -11.58 25.76
N ASN A 28 8.05 -10.68 25.18
CA ASN A 28 9.51 -10.82 25.10
C ASN A 28 10.17 -9.47 25.41
N GLU A 29 11.18 -9.45 26.30
CA GLU A 29 11.83 -8.21 26.74
C GLU A 29 12.48 -7.46 25.56
N SER A 30 13.09 -8.18 24.61
CA SER A 30 13.69 -7.58 23.40
C SER A 30 12.66 -6.87 22.52
N LEU A 31 11.42 -7.38 22.45
CA LEU A 31 10.35 -6.77 21.66
C LEU A 31 9.82 -5.48 22.30
N GLN A 32 9.95 -5.30 23.61
CA GLN A 32 9.59 -4.04 24.28
C GLN A 32 10.47 -2.88 23.85
N TYR A 33 11.76 -3.13 23.56
CA TYR A 33 12.66 -2.11 23.02
C TYR A 33 12.24 -1.68 21.61
N ILE A 34 11.86 -2.63 20.76
CA ILE A 34 11.35 -2.35 19.41
C ILE A 34 10.08 -1.50 19.48
N ASP A 35 9.13 -1.87 20.35
CA ASP A 35 7.90 -1.12 20.54
C ASP A 35 8.16 0.33 21.00
N LYS A 36 9.15 0.56 21.87
CA LYS A 36 9.59 1.90 22.29
C LYS A 36 10.19 2.70 21.13
N ILE A 37 11.02 2.07 20.29
CA ILE A 37 11.59 2.71 19.10
C ILE A 37 10.48 3.11 18.13
N VAL A 38 9.56 2.20 17.83
CA VAL A 38 8.41 2.47 16.96
C VAL A 38 7.55 3.60 17.53
N TRP A 39 7.27 3.56 18.83
CA TRP A 39 6.56 4.65 19.51
C TRP A 39 7.29 5.99 19.37
N PHE A 40 8.61 6.02 19.54
CA PHE A 40 9.41 7.23 19.43
C PHE A 40 9.38 7.82 18.03
N ILE A 41 9.44 6.99 16.98
CA ILE A 41 9.31 7.42 15.58
C ILE A 41 7.97 8.15 15.36
N PHE A 42 6.87 7.58 15.85
CA PHE A 42 5.55 8.20 15.78
C PHE A 42 5.44 9.47 16.64
N PHE A 43 6.04 9.49 17.84
CA PHE A 43 6.09 10.67 18.69
C PHE A 43 6.72 11.85 17.93
N VAL A 44 7.85 11.61 17.26
CA VAL A 44 8.55 12.62 16.46
C VAL A 44 7.71 13.08 15.27
N ASP A 45 7.12 12.15 14.49
CA ASP A 45 6.23 12.49 13.36
C ASP A 45 5.09 13.42 13.78
N VAL A 46 4.35 13.05 14.82
CA VAL A 46 3.21 13.87 15.23
C VAL A 46 3.66 15.18 15.85
N SER A 47 4.77 15.19 16.59
CA SER A 47 5.34 16.43 17.13
C SER A 47 5.69 17.41 16.01
N ILE A 48 6.40 16.97 14.97
CA ILE A 48 6.73 17.81 13.82
C ILE A 48 5.46 18.36 13.17
N ARG A 49 4.44 17.52 12.95
CA ARG A 49 3.16 17.96 12.36
C ARG A 49 2.39 18.95 13.24
N PHE A 50 2.44 18.74 14.56
CA PHE A 50 1.81 19.62 15.53
C PHE A 50 2.47 21.00 15.54
N PHE A 51 3.81 21.05 15.55
CA PHE A 51 4.55 22.32 15.52
C PHE A 51 4.45 23.04 14.18
N LYS A 52 4.31 22.32 13.07
CA LYS A 52 4.12 22.89 11.73
C LYS A 52 2.68 23.34 11.45
N SER A 53 1.73 23.02 12.32
CA SER A 53 0.34 23.45 12.18
C SER A 53 0.15 24.89 12.65
N ASN A 54 -0.41 25.73 11.79
CA ASN A 54 -0.75 27.12 12.12
C ASN A 54 -1.78 27.22 13.27
N ASN A 55 -2.63 26.20 13.47
CA ASN A 55 -3.63 26.16 14.54
C ASN A 55 -3.61 24.83 15.31
N LYS A 56 -2.95 24.85 16.46
CA LYS A 56 -2.74 23.69 17.35
C LYS A 56 -4.04 23.05 17.82
N LEU A 57 -5.05 23.86 18.14
CA LEU A 57 -6.34 23.37 18.64
C LEU A 57 -7.16 22.69 17.53
N GLU A 58 -7.11 23.23 16.32
CA GLU A 58 -7.74 22.62 15.16
C GLU A 58 -7.05 21.29 14.78
N PHE A 59 -5.72 21.25 14.87
CA PHE A 59 -4.95 20.02 14.64
C PHE A 59 -5.37 18.89 15.60
N ILE A 60 -5.49 19.18 16.89
CA ILE A 60 -5.91 18.19 17.90
C ILE A 60 -7.34 17.70 17.62
N LYS A 61 -8.27 18.61 17.29
CA LYS A 61 -9.67 18.24 16.96
C LYS A 61 -9.77 17.36 15.71
N LYS A 62 -8.91 17.59 14.71
CA LYS A 62 -8.92 16.85 13.44
C LYS A 62 -8.18 15.51 13.55
N ASN A 63 -7.23 15.37 14.48
CA ASN A 63 -6.41 14.17 14.66
C ASN A 63 -6.45 13.62 16.10
N PRO A 64 -7.63 13.37 16.69
CA PRO A 64 -7.73 12.96 18.10
C PRO A 64 -7.00 11.65 18.39
N PHE A 65 -7.03 10.72 17.43
CA PHE A 65 -6.39 9.41 17.56
C PHE A 65 -4.85 9.46 17.52
N ASP A 66 -4.26 10.38 16.74
CA ASP A 66 -2.81 10.59 16.72
C ASP A 66 -2.31 11.05 18.09
N ILE A 67 -3.06 11.94 18.75
CA ILE A 67 -2.71 12.47 20.06
C ILE A 67 -2.79 11.36 21.12
N ILE A 68 -3.87 10.56 21.09
CA ILE A 68 -4.04 9.40 21.97
C ILE A 68 -2.90 8.38 21.77
N ALA A 69 -2.43 8.19 20.54
CA ALA A 69 -1.39 7.24 20.18
C ALA A 69 0.01 7.57 20.73
N ILE A 70 0.27 8.83 21.09
CA ILE A 70 1.57 9.29 21.58
C ILE A 70 1.65 9.22 23.10
N ILE A 71 0.52 9.26 23.81
CA ILE A 71 0.53 9.22 25.26
C ILE A 71 0.97 7.82 25.71
N PRO A 72 2.09 7.69 26.47
CA PRO A 72 2.62 6.39 26.90
C PRO A 72 1.82 5.85 28.09
N PHE A 73 0.54 5.51 27.86
CA PHE A 73 -0.41 5.05 28.88
C PHE A 73 0.08 3.78 29.59
N ASP A 74 0.77 2.93 28.86
CA ASP A 74 1.36 1.66 29.30
C ASP A 74 2.51 1.84 30.30
N SER A 75 3.19 2.99 30.29
CA SER A 75 4.26 3.30 31.26
C SER A 75 3.74 3.95 32.54
N VAL A 76 2.58 4.61 32.49
CA VAL A 76 2.06 5.44 33.59
C VAL A 76 1.02 4.71 34.45
N PHE A 77 0.27 3.75 33.90
CA PHE A 77 -0.76 3.02 34.64
C PHE A 77 -0.52 1.51 34.61
N GLN A 78 -0.09 0.92 35.74
CA GLN A 78 0.06 -0.53 35.91
C GLN A 78 -1.28 -1.32 35.82
N LEU A 79 -2.43 -0.64 35.77
CA LEU A 79 -3.77 -1.23 35.57
C LEU A 79 -4.11 -1.56 34.08
N ALA A 80 -3.15 -1.39 33.18
CA ALA A 80 -3.34 -1.21 31.74
C ALA A 80 -3.62 -2.46 30.88
N ARG A 81 -4.44 -3.42 31.33
CA ARG A 81 -4.98 -4.44 30.40
C ARG A 81 -5.75 -3.80 29.23
N LEU A 82 -6.38 -2.64 29.51
CA LEU A 82 -7.11 -1.81 28.56
C LEU A 82 -6.23 -0.91 27.67
N ALA A 83 -4.97 -0.62 28.05
CA ALA A 83 -4.09 0.19 27.18
C ALA A 83 -3.66 -0.58 25.91
N ARG A 84 -3.75 -1.92 25.92
CA ARG A 84 -3.60 -2.74 24.71
C ARG A 84 -4.65 -2.38 23.65
N LEU A 85 -5.86 -2.00 24.05
CA LEU A 85 -6.91 -1.56 23.12
C LEU A 85 -6.57 -0.20 22.49
N ILE A 86 -5.89 0.68 23.23
CA ILE A 86 -5.42 1.97 22.69
C ILE A 86 -4.41 1.74 21.55
N ARG A 87 -3.54 0.72 21.66
CA ARG A 87 -2.61 0.33 20.58
C ARG A 87 -3.34 -0.14 19.32
N VAL A 88 -4.45 -0.87 19.47
CA VAL A 88 -5.29 -1.30 18.34
C VAL A 88 -5.97 -0.10 17.67
N VAL A 89 -6.50 0.85 18.46
CA VAL A 89 -7.11 2.09 17.95
C VAL A 89 -6.08 2.96 17.20
N ARG A 90 -4.86 3.04 17.75
CA ARG A 90 -3.71 3.68 17.10
C ARG A 90 -3.43 3.06 15.75
N ALA A 91 -3.29 1.73 15.70
CA ALA A 91 -3.00 1.05 14.46
C ALA A 91 -4.11 1.21 13.44
N PHE A 92 -5.38 1.13 13.84
CA PHE A 92 -6.51 1.35 12.94
C PHE A 92 -6.48 2.76 12.32
N THR A 93 -6.09 3.77 13.10
CA THR A 93 -5.98 5.16 12.62
C THR A 93 -4.83 5.32 11.63
N ILE A 94 -3.67 4.75 11.95
CA ILE A 94 -2.48 4.79 11.10
C ILE A 94 -2.77 4.02 9.80
N VAL A 95 -3.32 2.81 9.91
CA VAL A 95 -3.79 2.01 8.77
C VAL A 95 -4.73 2.83 7.90
N LYS A 96 -5.80 3.41 8.45
CA LYS A 96 -6.76 4.21 7.66
C LYS A 96 -6.12 5.43 6.99
N ARG A 97 -5.16 6.08 7.66
CA ARG A 97 -4.50 7.29 7.14
C ARG A 97 -3.51 6.97 6.02
N TYR A 98 -2.77 5.89 6.16
CA TYR A 98 -1.70 5.50 5.24
C TYR A 98 -2.10 4.40 4.26
N ALA A 99 -3.33 3.87 4.34
CA ALA A 99 -3.87 2.91 3.38
C ALA A 99 -4.29 3.55 2.05
N LYS A 100 -4.40 4.88 1.96
CA LYS A 100 -4.87 5.55 0.73
C LYS A 100 -4.05 5.16 -0.52
N PRO A 101 -2.70 5.20 -0.49
CA PRO A 101 -1.88 4.63 -1.56
C PRO A 101 -2.20 3.17 -1.91
N ALA A 102 -2.30 2.31 -0.89
CA ALA A 102 -2.55 0.89 -1.08
C ALA A 102 -3.92 0.62 -1.72
N LEU A 103 -4.96 1.33 -1.28
CA LEU A 103 -6.30 1.26 -1.87
C LEU A 103 -6.31 1.79 -3.31
N ALA A 104 -5.59 2.89 -3.59
CA ALA A 104 -5.47 3.42 -4.94
C ALA A 104 -4.77 2.43 -5.90
N ILE A 105 -3.78 1.66 -5.41
CA ILE A 105 -3.13 0.60 -6.19
C ILE A 105 -4.10 -0.54 -6.54
N LEU A 106 -5.03 -0.89 -5.65
CA LEU A 106 -6.05 -1.93 -5.91
C LEU A 106 -7.03 -1.53 -7.02
N GLU A 107 -7.26 -0.24 -7.20
CA GLU A 107 -8.13 0.29 -8.26
C GLU A 107 -7.43 0.34 -9.63
N ILE A 108 -6.09 0.24 -9.67
CA ILE A 108 -5.31 0.32 -10.90
C ILE A 108 -5.40 -0.99 -11.70
N ASN A 109 -5.54 -0.84 -13.02
CA ASN A 109 -5.56 -1.92 -14.01
C ASN A 109 -6.63 -2.99 -13.79
N GLY A 110 -7.60 -2.76 -12.89
CA GLY A 110 -8.60 -3.77 -12.52
C GLY A 110 -8.08 -4.82 -11.53
N LEU A 111 -7.01 -4.53 -10.79
CA LEU A 111 -6.41 -5.43 -9.79
C LEU A 111 -7.45 -5.96 -8.79
N GLN A 112 -8.37 -5.11 -8.32
CA GLN A 112 -9.47 -5.54 -7.45
C GLN A 112 -10.30 -6.70 -8.03
N ARG A 113 -10.52 -6.71 -9.36
CA ARG A 113 -11.36 -7.70 -10.03
C ARG A 113 -10.64 -9.05 -10.10
N ILE A 114 -9.37 -9.03 -10.48
CA ILE A 114 -8.55 -10.25 -10.53
C ILE A 114 -8.32 -10.78 -9.12
N LEU A 115 -8.06 -9.93 -8.13
CA LEU A 115 -7.92 -10.36 -6.74
C LEU A 115 -9.21 -11.02 -6.22
N THR A 116 -10.36 -10.37 -6.44
CA THR A 116 -11.67 -10.94 -6.06
C THR A 116 -11.92 -12.27 -6.76
N PHE A 117 -11.62 -12.35 -8.06
CA PHE A 117 -11.78 -13.58 -8.83
C PHE A 117 -10.85 -14.69 -8.31
N THR A 118 -9.58 -14.41 -8.03
CA THR A 118 -8.64 -15.40 -7.47
C THR A 118 -9.10 -15.89 -6.10
N VAL A 119 -9.61 -15.00 -5.24
CA VAL A 119 -10.18 -15.43 -3.94
C VAL A 119 -11.36 -16.37 -4.16
N ILE A 120 -12.31 -16.02 -5.02
CA ILE A 120 -13.45 -16.88 -5.35
C ILE A 120 -12.96 -18.23 -5.91
N LEU A 121 -11.97 -18.21 -6.79
CA LEU A 121 -11.38 -19.39 -7.40
C LEU A 121 -10.73 -20.31 -6.35
N ILE A 122 -10.03 -19.77 -5.36
CA ILE A 122 -9.43 -20.54 -4.25
C ILE A 122 -10.51 -21.29 -3.47
N PHE A 123 -11.58 -20.59 -3.04
CA PHE A 123 -12.67 -21.23 -2.29
C PHE A 123 -13.45 -22.24 -3.14
N ALA A 124 -13.65 -21.94 -4.43
CA ALA A 124 -14.33 -22.81 -5.37
C ALA A 124 -13.51 -24.07 -5.69
N ALA A 125 -12.18 -23.96 -5.82
CA ALA A 125 -11.29 -25.08 -6.13
C ALA A 125 -11.18 -26.08 -4.97
N ALA A 126 -11.28 -25.61 -3.73
CA ALA A 126 -11.24 -26.46 -2.54
C ALA A 126 -12.37 -27.51 -2.51
N ILE A 127 -13.55 -27.21 -3.08
CA ILE A 127 -14.70 -28.13 -3.12
C ILE A 127 -14.39 -29.40 -3.92
N PRO A 128 -14.11 -29.35 -5.24
CA PRO A 128 -13.82 -30.55 -6.03
C PRO A 128 -12.54 -31.24 -5.59
N ILE A 129 -11.50 -30.49 -5.18
CA ILE A 129 -10.23 -31.05 -4.72
C ILE A 129 -10.44 -32.01 -3.55
N ARG A 130 -11.28 -31.63 -2.59
CA ARG A 130 -11.63 -32.48 -1.46
C ARG A 130 -12.23 -33.83 -1.88
N PHE A 131 -12.97 -33.89 -2.98
CA PHE A 131 -13.63 -35.14 -3.42
C PHE A 131 -12.77 -35.98 -4.35
N ILE A 132 -11.90 -35.36 -5.14
CA ILE A 132 -11.08 -36.06 -6.13
C ILE A 132 -9.73 -36.51 -5.58
N GLU A 133 -9.20 -35.86 -4.54
CA GLU A 133 -7.90 -36.19 -3.97
C GLU A 133 -8.02 -37.07 -2.71
N PRO A 134 -7.48 -38.30 -2.72
CA PRO A 134 -7.54 -39.20 -1.55
C PRO A 134 -6.72 -38.69 -0.36
N SER A 135 -5.63 -37.97 -0.61
CA SER A 135 -4.74 -37.40 0.41
C SER A 135 -5.36 -36.22 1.16
N ILE A 136 -6.44 -35.64 0.63
CA ILE A 136 -7.08 -34.44 1.17
C ILE A 136 -8.40 -34.82 1.85
N THR A 137 -8.39 -34.87 3.18
CA THR A 137 -9.49 -35.46 3.96
C THR A 137 -10.45 -34.45 4.56
N THR A 138 -10.13 -33.16 4.55
CA THR A 138 -11.03 -32.10 5.02
C THR A 138 -11.09 -30.94 4.02
N TYR A 139 -12.19 -30.18 4.06
CA TYR A 139 -12.30 -28.96 3.23
C TYR A 139 -11.24 -27.93 3.63
N GLU A 140 -10.86 -27.90 4.91
CA GLU A 140 -9.82 -27.04 5.45
C GLU A 140 -8.46 -27.36 4.82
N ASP A 141 -8.10 -28.64 4.70
CA ASP A 141 -6.90 -29.10 4.00
C ASP A 141 -6.90 -28.69 2.52
N ALA A 142 -8.05 -28.84 1.85
CA ALA A 142 -8.21 -28.47 0.44
C ALA A 142 -8.08 -26.95 0.23
N LEU A 143 -8.61 -26.16 1.16
CA LEU A 143 -8.53 -24.70 1.15
C LEU A 143 -7.11 -24.22 1.44
N TRP A 144 -6.45 -24.81 2.43
CA TRP A 144 -5.05 -24.57 2.75
C TRP A 144 -4.16 -24.83 1.53
N TRP A 145 -4.31 -26.00 0.91
CA TRP A 145 -3.57 -26.35 -0.31
C TRP A 145 -3.83 -25.36 -1.45
N SER A 146 -5.10 -24.97 -1.66
CA SER A 146 -5.48 -24.02 -2.71
C SER A 146 -4.85 -22.64 -2.50
N VAL A 147 -4.82 -22.15 -1.25
CA VAL A 147 -4.16 -20.88 -0.88
C VAL A 147 -2.66 -20.97 -1.11
N VAL A 148 -2.00 -22.01 -0.58
CA VAL A 148 -0.54 -22.21 -0.70
C VAL A 148 -0.11 -22.33 -2.17
N THR A 149 -0.92 -22.98 -2.99
CA THR A 149 -0.68 -23.12 -4.43
C THR A 149 -0.90 -21.81 -5.18
N ALA A 150 -2.04 -21.13 -4.97
CA ALA A 150 -2.36 -19.87 -5.65
C ALA A 150 -1.42 -18.72 -5.24
N THR A 151 -0.90 -18.73 -4.03
CA THR A 151 0.09 -17.75 -3.56
C THR A 151 1.53 -18.09 -3.94
N THR A 152 1.75 -19.20 -4.64
CA THR A 152 3.06 -19.70 -5.07
C THR A 152 4.02 -20.05 -3.92
N VAL A 153 3.50 -20.24 -2.69
CA VAL A 153 4.31 -20.61 -1.52
C VAL A 153 4.77 -22.07 -1.62
N GLY A 154 3.85 -22.99 -1.93
CA GLY A 154 4.17 -24.38 -2.25
C GLY A 154 4.94 -25.15 -1.18
N TYR A 155 4.45 -25.19 0.07
CA TYR A 155 5.12 -25.94 1.16
C TYR A 155 5.33 -27.42 0.85
N GLY A 156 4.43 -28.04 0.05
CA GLY A 156 4.52 -29.45 -0.34
C GLY A 156 4.12 -30.44 0.76
N ASP A 157 3.51 -29.95 1.83
CA ASP A 157 2.92 -30.71 2.92
C ASP A 157 1.66 -31.47 2.49
N ILE A 158 0.87 -30.85 1.59
CA ILE A 158 -0.28 -31.46 0.93
C ILE A 158 -0.10 -31.31 -0.58
N SER A 159 -0.40 -32.37 -1.32
CA SER A 159 -0.27 -32.39 -2.79
C SER A 159 -1.39 -33.14 -3.46
N VAL A 160 -1.70 -32.70 -4.68
CA VAL A 160 -2.68 -33.35 -5.56
C VAL A 160 -1.98 -34.43 -6.39
N GLU A 161 -2.55 -35.62 -6.41
CA GLU A 161 -2.01 -36.78 -7.09
C GLU A 161 -2.81 -37.12 -8.35
N THR A 162 -4.12 -36.87 -8.35
CA THR A 162 -4.99 -37.24 -9.46
C THR A 162 -4.84 -36.35 -10.68
N GLY A 163 -5.16 -36.91 -11.86
CA GLY A 163 -5.12 -36.16 -13.11
C GLY A 163 -6.05 -34.93 -13.10
N LEU A 164 -7.26 -35.07 -12.54
CA LEU A 164 -8.20 -33.95 -12.43
C LEU A 164 -7.73 -32.90 -11.42
N GLY A 165 -7.16 -33.31 -10.28
CA GLY A 165 -6.60 -32.37 -9.31
C GLY A 165 -5.42 -31.59 -9.87
N ARG A 166 -4.57 -32.22 -10.69
CA ARG A 166 -3.49 -31.52 -11.41
C ARG A 166 -4.00 -30.48 -12.39
N ILE A 167 -5.10 -30.73 -13.09
CA ILE A 167 -5.73 -29.73 -13.98
C ILE A 167 -6.18 -28.51 -13.18
N ILE A 168 -6.85 -28.72 -12.04
CA ILE A 168 -7.27 -27.64 -11.14
C ILE A 168 -6.05 -26.89 -10.60
N ALA A 169 -4.98 -27.60 -10.23
CA ALA A 169 -3.73 -27.01 -9.78
C ALA A 169 -3.10 -26.09 -10.84
N ILE A 170 -3.04 -26.53 -12.10
CA ILE A 170 -2.51 -25.71 -13.21
C ILE A 170 -3.31 -24.41 -13.35
N VAL A 171 -4.65 -24.49 -13.29
CA VAL A 171 -5.49 -23.29 -13.35
C VAL A 171 -5.17 -22.35 -12.18
N LEU A 172 -5.14 -22.86 -10.94
CA LEU A 172 -4.78 -22.06 -9.77
C LEU A 172 -3.39 -21.41 -9.89
N MET A 173 -2.39 -22.13 -10.39
CA MET A 173 -1.03 -21.61 -10.57
C MET A 173 -0.99 -20.46 -11.59
N VAL A 174 -1.70 -20.58 -12.72
CA VAL A 174 -1.76 -19.52 -13.74
C VAL A 174 -2.38 -18.24 -13.16
N PHE A 175 -3.48 -18.36 -12.43
CA PHE A 175 -4.10 -17.21 -11.75
C PHE A 175 -3.23 -16.64 -10.64
N GLY A 176 -2.50 -17.49 -9.91
CA GLY A 176 -1.57 -17.07 -8.87
C GLY A 176 -0.42 -16.21 -9.41
N ILE A 177 0.28 -16.71 -10.43
CA ILE A 177 1.37 -15.97 -11.10
C ILE A 177 0.83 -14.70 -11.75
N GLY A 178 -0.32 -14.78 -12.42
CA GLY A 178 -0.98 -13.62 -13.03
C GLY A 178 -1.31 -12.53 -12.02
N LEU A 179 -1.83 -12.90 -10.84
CA LEU A 179 -2.11 -11.97 -9.74
C LEU A 179 -0.82 -11.29 -9.25
N LEU A 180 0.26 -12.03 -9.03
CA LEU A 180 1.55 -11.45 -8.60
C LEU A 180 2.11 -10.47 -9.63
N GLY A 181 2.07 -10.83 -10.91
CA GLY A 181 2.47 -9.95 -12.01
C GLY A 181 1.63 -8.68 -12.06
N MET A 182 0.32 -8.81 -11.85
CA MET A 182 -0.59 -7.67 -11.84
C MET A 182 -0.40 -6.75 -10.62
N ILE A 183 -0.18 -7.31 -9.43
CA ILE A 183 0.16 -6.51 -8.23
C ILE A 183 1.41 -5.69 -8.51
N THR A 184 2.47 -6.34 -9.02
CA THR A 184 3.74 -5.67 -9.34
C THR A 184 3.55 -4.59 -10.41
N GLY A 185 2.80 -4.90 -11.47
CA GLY A 185 2.48 -3.96 -12.54
C GLY A 185 1.66 -2.77 -12.05
N SER A 186 0.62 -2.99 -11.24
CA SER A 186 -0.20 -1.92 -10.68
C SER A 186 0.58 -1.01 -9.73
N ILE A 187 1.51 -1.56 -8.94
CA ILE A 187 2.43 -0.76 -8.12
C ILE A 187 3.32 0.11 -9.04
N ALA A 188 3.93 -0.48 -10.07
CA ALA A 188 4.77 0.27 -11.01
C ALA A 188 3.97 1.39 -11.72
N THR A 189 2.77 1.08 -12.22
CA THR A 189 1.86 2.05 -12.86
C THR A 189 1.46 3.16 -11.89
N TYR A 190 1.19 2.84 -10.62
CA TYR A 190 0.87 3.86 -9.61
C TYR A 190 2.00 4.89 -9.48
N PHE A 191 3.25 4.43 -9.39
CA PHE A 191 4.41 5.32 -9.30
C PHE A 191 4.68 6.11 -10.59
N ILE A 192 4.41 5.53 -11.76
CA ILE A 192 4.55 6.22 -13.06
C ILE A 192 3.47 7.30 -13.19
N LYS A 193 2.20 6.95 -12.95
CA LYS A 193 1.05 7.84 -13.07
C LYS A 193 1.13 9.00 -12.08
N GLU A 194 1.74 8.82 -10.92
CA GLU A 194 1.96 9.93 -9.97
C GLU A 194 3.11 10.87 -10.38
N THR A 195 3.94 10.45 -11.33
CA THR A 195 5.04 11.26 -11.91
C THR A 195 4.59 11.98 -13.19
N GLU A 196 3.67 11.40 -13.94
CA GLU A 196 2.97 12.12 -15.01
C GLU A 196 1.97 13.07 -14.38
N SER A 197 2.28 14.36 -14.39
CA SER A 197 1.32 15.39 -13.98
C SER A 197 0.05 15.25 -14.82
N ASP A 198 -1.10 15.14 -14.17
CA ASP A 198 -2.46 15.28 -14.77
C ASP A 198 -2.68 16.63 -15.50
N ASP A 199 -1.65 17.48 -15.60
CA ASP A 199 -1.67 18.72 -16.35
C ASP A 199 -1.72 18.40 -17.87
N PRO A 200 -2.85 18.66 -18.55
CA PRO A 200 -3.01 18.39 -19.98
C PRO A 200 -1.93 19.08 -20.82
N THR A 201 -1.42 20.22 -20.34
CA THR A 201 -0.34 20.96 -20.98
C THR A 201 0.96 20.16 -20.95
N THR A 202 1.29 19.47 -19.87
CA THR A 202 2.54 18.70 -19.75
C THR A 202 2.49 17.43 -20.60
N ALA A 203 1.33 16.78 -20.70
CA ALA A 203 1.11 15.65 -21.62
C ALA A 203 1.20 16.08 -23.10
N TYR A 204 0.60 17.22 -23.45
CA TYR A 204 0.73 17.83 -24.78
C TYR A 204 2.19 18.15 -25.12
N LEU A 205 2.91 18.79 -24.19
CA LEU A 205 4.31 19.15 -24.40
C LEU A 205 5.20 17.92 -24.61
N LYS A 206 4.97 16.83 -23.86
CA LYS A 206 5.70 15.56 -24.02
C LYS A 206 5.46 14.94 -25.41
N GLY A 207 4.20 14.95 -25.88
CA GLY A 207 3.87 14.45 -27.22
C GLY A 207 4.46 15.29 -28.36
N GLN A 208 4.61 16.60 -28.16
CA GLN A 208 5.32 17.48 -29.11
C GLN A 208 6.84 17.22 -29.07
N LEU A 209 7.41 16.93 -27.89
CA LEU A 209 8.82 16.54 -27.71
C LEU A 209 9.18 15.24 -28.44
N ASP A 210 8.29 14.25 -28.41
CA ASP A 210 8.50 12.96 -29.08
C ASP A 210 8.45 13.04 -30.61
N ARG A 211 7.97 14.17 -31.17
CA ARG A 211 7.86 14.42 -32.62
C ARG A 211 8.50 15.73 -33.06
N LEU A 212 9.52 16.21 -32.33
CA LEU A 212 10.15 17.51 -32.62
C LEU A 212 10.61 17.65 -34.07
N ASP A 213 11.09 16.56 -34.66
CA ASP A 213 11.59 16.52 -36.04
C ASP A 213 10.47 16.62 -37.10
N GLU A 214 9.22 16.40 -36.71
CA GLU A 214 8.04 16.44 -37.59
C GLU A 214 7.23 17.74 -37.46
N LEU A 215 7.61 18.64 -36.54
CA LEU A 215 6.86 19.87 -36.27
C LEU A 215 7.03 20.90 -37.38
N SER A 216 5.92 21.53 -37.79
CA SER A 216 5.99 22.73 -38.62
C SER A 216 6.56 23.90 -37.81
N LYS A 217 7.14 24.90 -38.50
CA LYS A 217 7.69 26.10 -37.84
C LYS A 217 6.66 26.80 -36.92
N SER A 218 5.40 26.89 -37.36
CA SER A 218 4.32 27.48 -36.56
C SER A 218 4.02 26.71 -35.28
N GLU A 219 4.12 25.38 -35.30
CA GLU A 219 3.89 24.55 -34.12
C GLU A 219 5.08 24.62 -33.17
N LEU A 220 6.31 24.68 -33.69
CA LEU A 220 7.52 24.87 -32.90
C LEU A 220 7.51 26.21 -32.15
N ASP A 221 7.06 27.29 -32.79
CA ASP A 221 6.95 28.61 -32.17
C ASP A 221 5.90 28.61 -31.03
N ALA A 222 4.75 27.94 -31.25
CA ALA A 222 3.73 27.77 -30.22
C ALA A 222 4.25 26.93 -29.03
N PHE A 223 4.99 25.87 -29.30
CA PHE A 223 5.62 25.02 -28.30
C PHE A 223 6.63 25.80 -27.44
N ILE A 224 7.50 26.61 -28.06
CA ILE A 224 8.47 27.46 -27.36
C ILE A 224 7.76 28.52 -26.50
N ALA A 225 6.67 29.11 -26.98
CA ALA A 225 5.89 30.10 -26.23
C ALA A 225 5.29 29.50 -24.94
N ILE A 226 4.74 28.30 -25.02
CA ILE A 226 4.19 27.59 -23.85
C ILE A 226 5.30 27.28 -22.84
N LEU A 227 6.47 26.83 -23.29
CA LEU A 227 7.61 26.55 -22.41
C LEU A 227 8.13 27.80 -21.71
N LYS A 228 8.22 28.94 -22.42
CA LYS A 228 8.60 30.23 -21.81
C LYS A 228 7.60 30.66 -20.74
N SER A 229 6.30 30.61 -21.03
CA SER A 229 5.27 30.96 -20.06
C SER A 229 5.31 30.08 -18.80
N LYS A 230 5.55 28.77 -18.94
CA LYS A 230 5.74 27.87 -17.80
C LYS A 230 7.00 28.17 -17.00
N LYS A 231 8.09 28.55 -17.66
CA LYS A 231 9.35 28.92 -17.00
C LYS A 231 9.16 30.19 -16.16
N GLU A 232 8.55 31.22 -16.73
CA GLU A 232 8.25 32.47 -16.01
C GLU A 232 7.33 32.22 -14.81
N HIS A 233 6.31 31.37 -14.95
CA HIS A 233 5.46 30.98 -13.83
C HIS A 233 6.21 30.20 -12.73
N ALA A 234 7.17 29.36 -13.10
CA ALA A 234 7.96 28.61 -12.13
C ALA A 234 8.90 29.53 -11.33
N GLU A 235 9.54 30.50 -11.99
CA GLU A 235 10.42 31.49 -11.34
C GLU A 235 9.64 32.38 -10.35
N VAL A 236 8.42 32.82 -10.72
CA VAL A 236 7.55 33.62 -9.82
C VAL A 236 7.08 32.83 -8.59
N VAL A 237 6.84 31.52 -8.73
CA VAL A 237 6.44 30.67 -7.60
C VAL A 237 7.63 30.42 -6.65
N GLU A 238 8.85 30.33 -7.19
CA GLU A 238 10.07 30.19 -6.38
C GLU A 238 10.37 31.45 -5.56
N GLU A 239 10.16 32.65 -6.12
CA GLU A 239 10.33 33.93 -5.40
C GLU A 239 9.30 34.18 -4.28
N LEU A 240 8.15 33.51 -4.31
CA LEU A 240 7.08 33.65 -3.29
C LEU A 240 7.22 32.67 -2.11
N ASP A 241 8.07 31.65 -2.25
CA ASP A 241 8.33 30.62 -1.24
C ASP A 241 9.61 30.89 -0.41
N GLU A 242 10.38 31.94 -0.74
CA GLU A 242 11.50 32.50 0.08
C GLU A 242 11.03 33.55 1.10
#